data_AF-A0A662S8S6-F1
#
_entry.id   AF-A0A662S8S6-F1
#
_cell.length_a   1.000
_cell.length_b   1.000
_cell.length_c   1.000
_cell.angle_alpha   90.00
_cell.angle_beta   90.00
_cell.angle_gamma   90.00
#
_symmetry.space_group_name_H-M   'P 1'
#
loop_
_entity.id
_entity.type
_entity.pdbx_description
1 polymer ?
#
loop_
_entity_poly.entity_id
_entity_poly.type
_entity_poly.pdbx_seq_one_letter_code
_entity_poly.pdbx_strand_id
1 'polypeptide(L)'
;MTMNIDIKRNEPVVLDRKILKGISRSSFTIVESYFEGNYPRAKKKIVEYLHQTAIVVPYADISFLDPEGNLYVFPRSTDAMPERPKESLFHPKGVDLELLQRLIESTNTRTLKSFLVRHFQRVGERTAKEVLKLAGLPPDKNPSKLTKEEISSLFHALKTYTKFLPPDPSVLSPLGADLFESGIRKELQPEFVKAVQRPPSVYEAHPFIVETAIAYGGQIRATGEIQLYRYANRIPLLYDVSSDVSYHIIKRIDWSNYGIKSPEDEPIVFFVHIVSTKVPFKTVGKEFIANVPEVAREIELGLRICARDLRLFLSRKRRKELLKKRYELFKMYYQIIAETLEELLGERPPVENLLHKLKVDIGEEYGGDNRGKEESS
;
A
#
# COMPACT_ATOMS: atom_id res chain seq x y z
N MET A 1 8.92 19.79 28.27
CA MET A 1 9.24 21.12 27.72
C MET A 1 7.94 21.68 27.21
N THR A 2 7.60 22.90 27.59
CA THR A 2 6.37 23.58 27.18
C THR A 2 6.77 24.75 26.29
N MET A 3 6.15 24.86 25.13
CA MET A 3 6.49 25.87 24.14
C MET A 3 5.24 26.38 23.43
N ASN A 4 5.26 27.65 23.05
CA ASN A 4 4.31 28.29 22.13
C ASN A 4 5.06 28.77 20.89
N ILE A 5 4.34 29.26 19.88
CA ILE A 5 4.94 29.88 18.69
C ILE A 5 4.65 31.38 18.68
N ASP A 6 5.69 32.20 18.47
CA ASP A 6 5.52 33.61 18.11
C ASP A 6 5.15 33.69 16.62
N ILE A 7 3.89 33.99 16.36
CA ILE A 7 3.33 34.02 14.99
C ILE A 7 3.97 35.14 14.15
N LYS A 8 4.36 36.27 14.76
CA LYS A 8 4.91 37.41 14.00
C LYS A 8 6.33 37.13 13.51
N ARG A 9 7.13 36.44 14.33
CA ARG A 9 8.54 36.14 14.02
C ARG A 9 8.73 34.74 13.44
N ASN A 10 7.71 33.89 13.51
CA ASN A 10 7.79 32.47 13.17
C ASN A 10 8.88 31.74 13.97
N GLU A 11 8.97 32.05 15.27
CA GLU A 11 10.00 31.54 16.19
C GLU A 11 9.33 30.80 17.37
N PRO A 12 9.90 29.69 17.86
CA PRO A 12 9.38 29.01 19.03
C PRO A 12 9.74 29.79 20.31
N VAL A 13 8.76 29.96 21.19
CA VAL A 13 8.91 30.55 22.52
C VAL A 13 8.85 29.44 23.57
N VAL A 14 9.99 29.16 24.19
CA VAL A 14 10.08 28.14 25.26
C VAL A 14 9.61 28.76 26.56
N LEU A 15 8.51 28.24 27.10
CA LEU A 15 7.89 28.74 28.34
C LEU A 15 8.46 28.04 29.58
N ASP A 16 8.59 26.71 29.51
CA ASP A 16 9.11 25.90 30.61
C ASP A 16 9.99 24.76 30.10
N ARG A 17 11.11 24.53 30.76
CA ARG A 17 12.01 23.42 30.49
C ARG A 17 12.50 22.83 31.80
N LYS A 18 11.94 21.68 32.14
CA LYS A 18 12.37 20.86 33.28
C LYS A 18 13.20 19.68 32.79
N ILE A 19 14.32 19.45 33.45
CA ILE A 19 15.17 18.27 33.25
C ILE A 19 15.06 17.44 34.52
N LEU A 20 14.36 16.31 34.43
CA LEU A 20 14.15 15.41 35.55
C LEU A 20 15.38 14.49 35.70
N LYS A 21 15.98 14.47 36.89
CA LYS A 21 17.11 13.59 37.23
C LYS A 21 16.59 12.19 37.57
N GLY A 22 17.32 11.14 37.20
CA GLY A 22 16.99 9.74 37.55
C GLY A 22 16.03 9.02 36.59
N ILE A 23 15.49 9.72 35.58
CA ILE A 23 14.80 9.07 34.47
C ILE A 23 15.87 8.66 33.45
N SER A 24 15.95 7.35 33.17
CA SER A 24 16.74 6.83 32.05
C SER A 24 16.40 7.59 30.77
N ARG A 25 17.40 7.95 29.96
CA ARG A 25 17.21 8.56 28.62
C ARG A 25 16.53 7.61 27.61
N SER A 26 15.78 6.61 28.06
CA SER A 26 15.12 5.62 27.23
C SER A 26 14.10 6.28 26.30
N SER A 27 14.44 6.26 25.01
CA SER A 27 13.69 5.94 23.79
C SER A 27 12.24 6.39 23.56
N PHE A 28 11.63 7.23 24.39
CA PHE A 28 10.26 7.69 24.12
C PHE A 28 10.12 9.20 24.28
N THR A 29 9.20 9.76 23.49
CA THR A 29 8.84 11.18 23.49
C THR A 29 7.34 11.27 23.69
N ILE A 30 6.91 11.99 24.72
CA ILE A 30 5.49 12.29 24.95
C ILE A 30 5.23 13.71 24.45
N VAL A 31 4.17 13.86 23.65
CA VAL A 31 3.70 15.15 23.14
C VAL A 31 2.27 15.34 23.62
N GLU A 32 2.03 16.40 24.36
CA GLU A 32 0.71 16.83 24.79
C GLU A 32 0.37 18.16 24.12
N SER A 33 -0.81 18.26 23.53
CA SER A 33 -1.29 19.46 22.87
C SER A 33 -2.77 19.65 23.16
N TYR A 34 -3.19 20.90 23.34
CA TYR A 34 -4.56 21.30 23.62
C TYR A 34 -5.06 22.15 22.46
N PHE A 35 -6.19 21.76 21.88
CA PHE A 35 -6.84 22.49 20.80
C PHE A 35 -8.35 22.31 20.88
N GLU A 36 -9.10 23.25 20.32
CA GLU A 36 -10.56 23.14 20.22
C GLU A 36 -10.94 22.19 19.08
N GLY A 37 -11.83 21.24 19.35
CA GLY A 37 -12.25 20.25 18.36
C GLY A 37 -13.60 19.61 18.70
N ASN A 38 -14.22 18.97 17.71
CA ASN A 38 -15.49 18.25 17.87
C ASN A 38 -15.25 16.73 17.78
N TYR A 39 -14.96 16.10 18.92
CA TYR A 39 -14.67 14.67 18.98
C TYR A 39 -15.84 13.79 18.49
N PRO A 40 -17.11 14.00 18.89
CA PRO A 40 -18.22 13.16 18.43
C PRO A 40 -18.35 13.07 16.90
N ARG A 41 -18.08 14.16 16.18
CA ARG A 41 -18.08 14.17 14.71
C ARG A 41 -16.84 13.50 14.12
N ALA A 42 -15.68 13.65 14.74
CA ALA A 42 -14.40 13.14 14.25
C ALA A 42 -14.12 11.67 14.64
N LYS A 43 -14.78 11.15 15.68
CA LYS A 43 -14.56 9.83 16.29
C LYS A 43 -14.41 8.72 15.24
N LYS A 44 -15.38 8.61 14.32
CA LYS A 44 -15.37 7.57 13.28
C LYS A 44 -14.09 7.64 12.42
N LYS A 45 -13.67 8.84 12.01
CA LYS A 45 -12.51 9.04 11.15
C LYS A 45 -11.18 8.81 11.88
N ILE A 46 -11.11 9.14 13.18
CA ILE A 46 -9.93 8.87 14.01
C ILE A 46 -9.74 7.36 14.17
N VAL A 47 -10.80 6.63 14.53
CA VAL A 47 -10.75 5.17 14.67
C VAL A 47 -10.44 4.51 13.34
N GLU A 48 -11.04 4.98 12.24
CA GLU A 48 -10.75 4.51 10.89
C GLU A 48 -9.27 4.73 10.51
N TYR A 49 -8.70 5.91 10.82
CA TYR A 49 -7.27 6.19 10.60
C TYR A 49 -6.37 5.18 11.32
N LEU A 50 -6.65 4.91 12.59
CA LEU A 50 -5.85 4.00 13.42
C LEU A 50 -5.97 2.56 12.92
N HIS A 51 -7.19 2.11 12.60
CA HIS A 51 -7.43 0.79 12.04
C HIS A 51 -6.71 0.60 10.69
N GLN A 52 -6.80 1.57 9.78
CA GLN A 52 -6.07 1.51 8.51
C GLN A 52 -4.55 1.57 8.71
N THR A 53 -4.07 2.32 9.69
CA THR A 53 -2.64 2.36 10.05
C THR A 53 -2.16 1.01 10.57
N ALA A 54 -2.97 0.30 11.36
CA ALA A 54 -2.64 -1.04 11.86
C ALA A 54 -2.48 -2.08 10.73
N ILE A 55 -3.15 -1.89 9.58
CA ILE A 55 -2.97 -2.73 8.38
C ILE A 55 -1.58 -2.56 7.76
N VAL A 56 -1.08 -1.31 7.65
CA VAL A 56 0.21 -1.03 6.99
C VAL A 56 1.40 -1.01 7.93
N VAL A 57 1.14 -1.04 9.24
CA VAL A 57 2.15 -1.12 10.30
C VAL A 57 1.87 -2.35 11.19
N PRO A 58 1.91 -3.58 10.63
CA PRO A 58 1.65 -4.81 11.39
C PRO A 58 2.70 -5.09 12.48
N TYR A 59 3.81 -4.34 12.47
CA TYR A 59 4.94 -4.46 13.41
C TYR A 59 4.89 -3.48 14.59
N ALA A 60 3.79 -2.74 14.76
CA ALA A 60 3.63 -1.81 15.88
C ALA A 60 2.39 -2.15 16.71
N ASP A 61 2.51 -1.93 18.02
CA ASP A 61 1.38 -1.93 18.95
C ASP A 61 0.80 -0.52 19.01
N ILE A 62 -0.48 -0.37 18.65
CA ILE A 62 -1.20 0.92 18.69
C ILE A 62 -2.30 0.82 19.74
N SER A 63 -2.31 1.74 20.69
CA SER A 63 -3.38 1.86 21.69
C SER A 63 -3.93 3.28 21.69
N PHE A 64 -5.26 3.40 21.69
CA PHE A 64 -5.96 4.68 21.71
C PHE A 64 -7.06 4.65 22.76
N LEU A 65 -6.90 5.48 23.79
CA LEU A 65 -7.94 5.75 24.78
C LEU A 65 -8.66 7.03 24.36
N ASP A 66 -9.96 6.91 24.10
CA ASP A 66 -10.74 8.04 23.67
C ASP A 66 -11.31 8.88 24.85
N PRO A 67 -11.79 10.11 24.60
CA PRO A 67 -12.39 10.96 25.64
C PRO A 67 -13.63 10.37 26.33
N GLU A 68 -14.27 9.36 25.72
CA GLU A 68 -15.44 8.67 26.28
C GLU A 68 -15.04 7.44 27.12
N GLY A 69 -13.74 7.15 27.24
CA GLY A 69 -13.21 6.03 28.02
C GLY A 69 -13.11 4.71 27.24
N ASN A 70 -13.37 4.70 25.94
CA ASN A 70 -13.21 3.51 25.10
C ASN A 70 -11.72 3.29 24.80
N LEU A 71 -11.25 2.08 25.06
CA LEU A 71 -9.89 1.65 24.72
C LEU A 71 -9.89 0.83 23.43
N TYR A 72 -9.23 1.34 22.40
CA TYR A 72 -8.96 0.63 21.15
C TYR A 72 -7.52 0.12 21.18
N VAL A 73 -7.34 -1.19 20.93
CA VAL A 73 -6.02 -1.84 20.93
C VAL A 73 -5.82 -2.57 19.61
N PHE A 74 -4.75 -2.23 18.91
CA PHE A 74 -4.30 -2.90 17.69
C PHE A 74 -2.89 -3.49 17.97
N PRO A 75 -2.80 -4.74 18.46
CA PRO A 75 -1.51 -5.35 18.82
C PRO A 75 -0.71 -5.69 17.56
N ARG A 76 0.62 -5.73 17.60
CA ARG A 76 1.43 -6.15 16.45
C ARG A 76 1.20 -7.63 16.08
N SER A 77 1.27 -7.96 14.80
CA SER A 77 1.22 -9.34 14.29
C SER A 77 2.58 -9.92 13.90
N THR A 78 3.61 -9.09 13.78
CA THR A 78 4.95 -9.51 13.35
C THR A 78 6.02 -8.61 13.96
N ASP A 79 7.22 -9.16 14.18
CA ASP A 79 8.41 -8.37 14.56
C ASP A 79 9.24 -7.95 13.34
N ALA A 80 8.92 -8.49 12.16
CA ALA A 80 9.63 -8.16 10.93
C ALA A 80 9.32 -6.72 10.50
N MET A 81 10.35 -5.90 10.38
CA MET A 81 10.25 -4.54 9.90
C MET A 81 10.78 -4.41 8.47
N PRO A 82 10.16 -3.57 7.63
CA PRO A 82 10.69 -3.25 6.31
C PRO A 82 12.03 -2.50 6.40
N GLU A 83 12.82 -2.56 5.32
CA GLU A 83 14.08 -1.83 5.25
C GLU A 83 13.88 -0.33 5.43
N ARG A 84 14.79 0.35 6.12
CA ARG A 84 14.67 1.79 6.36
C ARG A 84 14.97 2.57 5.08
N PRO A 85 14.23 3.66 4.81
CA PRO A 85 14.57 4.53 3.69
C PRO A 85 15.96 5.13 3.91
N LYS A 86 16.71 5.29 2.82
CA LYS A 86 18.05 5.90 2.84
C LYS A 86 17.97 7.29 2.26
N GLU A 87 18.72 8.23 2.82
CA GLU A 87 18.88 9.53 2.18
C GLU A 87 19.66 9.38 0.87
N SER A 88 19.27 10.15 -0.15
CA SER A 88 19.94 10.11 -1.44
C SER A 88 19.88 11.47 -2.11
N LEU A 89 20.78 11.67 -3.08
CA LEU A 89 20.89 12.89 -3.86
C LEU A 89 19.63 13.11 -4.71
N PHE A 90 19.48 14.29 -5.29
CA PHE A 90 18.35 14.55 -6.18
C PHE A 90 18.59 14.00 -7.58
N HIS A 91 17.54 13.56 -8.28
CA HIS A 91 17.66 13.25 -9.69
C HIS A 91 17.61 14.55 -10.53
N PRO A 92 18.51 14.77 -11.51
CA PRO A 92 18.58 15.99 -12.33
C PRO A 92 17.24 16.48 -12.88
N LYS A 93 16.45 15.57 -13.47
CA LYS A 93 15.13 15.89 -14.03
C LYS A 93 14.06 16.23 -12.99
N GLY A 94 14.24 15.86 -11.72
CA GLY A 94 13.25 16.03 -10.66
C GLY A 94 13.46 17.31 -9.83
N VAL A 95 14.52 18.05 -10.13
CA VAL A 95 14.85 19.29 -9.43
C VAL A 95 14.04 20.45 -9.96
N ASP A 96 13.65 21.35 -9.05
CA ASP A 96 12.99 22.62 -9.34
C ASP A 96 14.01 23.77 -9.34
N LEU A 97 13.68 24.90 -9.98
CA LEU A 97 14.61 26.03 -10.12
C LEU A 97 15.07 26.56 -8.74
N GLU A 98 14.15 26.63 -7.78
CA GLU A 98 14.46 27.07 -6.41
C GLU A 98 15.40 26.10 -5.70
N LEU A 99 15.17 24.78 -5.84
CA LEU A 99 16.05 23.77 -5.28
C LEU A 99 17.45 23.87 -5.89
N LEU A 100 17.54 24.07 -7.22
CA LEU A 100 18.82 24.27 -7.90
C LEU A 100 19.57 25.50 -7.34
N GLN A 101 18.87 26.62 -7.11
CA GLN A 101 19.45 27.82 -6.49
C GLN A 101 19.98 27.52 -5.08
N ARG A 102 19.17 26.89 -4.22
CA ARG A 102 19.59 26.50 -2.85
C ARG A 102 20.81 25.58 -2.86
N LEU A 103 20.89 24.64 -3.80
CA LEU A 103 22.05 23.77 -3.95
C LEU A 103 23.30 24.55 -4.41
N ILE A 104 23.15 25.52 -5.30
CA ILE A 104 24.24 26.39 -5.75
C ILE A 104 24.73 27.32 -4.61
N GLU A 105 23.83 27.80 -3.75
CA GLU A 105 24.18 28.65 -2.60
C GLU A 105 24.88 27.87 -1.49
N SER A 106 24.47 26.62 -1.25
CA SER A 106 25.01 25.77 -0.17
C SER A 106 26.23 24.93 -0.58
N THR A 107 26.57 24.88 -1.87
CA THR A 107 27.67 24.02 -2.33
C THR A 107 29.05 24.60 -2.02
N ASN A 108 29.98 23.72 -1.65
CA ASN A 108 31.41 24.02 -1.48
C ASN A 108 32.26 23.64 -2.72
N THR A 109 31.62 23.27 -3.83
CA THR A 109 32.32 22.85 -5.06
C THR A 109 32.86 24.04 -5.84
N ARG A 110 34.11 23.94 -6.33
CA ARG A 110 34.76 25.02 -7.08
C ARG A 110 34.42 25.08 -8.57
N THR A 111 33.88 24.00 -9.13
CA THR A 111 33.55 23.89 -10.56
C THR A 111 32.14 23.33 -10.79
N LEU A 112 31.46 23.77 -11.85
CA LEU A 112 30.14 23.28 -12.25
C LEU A 112 30.14 21.78 -12.55
N LYS A 113 31.21 21.26 -13.17
CA LYS A 113 31.36 19.82 -13.38
C LYS A 113 31.27 19.06 -12.06
N SER A 114 32.01 19.50 -11.03
CA SER A 114 32.04 18.85 -9.72
C SER A 114 30.72 19.04 -8.97
N PHE A 115 30.06 20.19 -9.14
CA PHE A 115 28.73 20.46 -8.60
C PHE A 115 27.72 19.42 -9.09
N LEU A 116 27.63 19.23 -10.41
CA LEU A 116 26.68 18.29 -11.00
C LEU A 116 26.91 16.84 -10.57
N VAL A 117 28.17 16.42 -10.45
CA VAL A 117 28.51 15.05 -10.01
C VAL A 117 28.24 14.85 -8.51
N ARG A 118 28.43 15.88 -7.68
CA ARG A 118 28.32 15.77 -6.22
C ARG A 118 26.87 15.82 -5.72
N HIS A 119 26.03 16.63 -6.35
CA HIS A 119 24.69 16.93 -5.83
C HIS A 119 23.56 16.14 -6.50
N PHE A 120 23.84 15.46 -7.60
CA PHE A 120 22.82 14.76 -8.37
C PHE A 120 23.13 13.26 -8.53
N GLN A 121 22.10 12.44 -8.39
CA GLN A 121 22.19 11.02 -8.71
C GLN A 121 22.40 10.80 -10.21
N ARG A 122 23.06 9.69 -10.54
CA ARG A 122 23.22 9.21 -11.93
C ARG A 122 23.91 10.23 -12.87
N VAL A 123 24.69 11.16 -12.31
CA VAL A 123 25.51 12.09 -13.08
C VAL A 123 26.98 11.75 -12.93
N GLY A 124 27.58 11.20 -13.98
CA GLY A 124 29.03 11.05 -14.09
C GLY A 124 29.69 12.26 -14.76
N GLU A 125 31.02 12.26 -14.83
CA GLU A 125 31.76 13.37 -15.44
C GLU A 125 31.37 13.62 -16.92
N ARG A 126 31.14 12.54 -17.67
CA ARG A 126 30.74 12.62 -19.09
C ARG A 126 29.38 13.29 -19.22
N THR A 127 28.40 12.82 -18.45
CA THR A 127 27.04 13.37 -18.43
C THR A 127 27.05 14.84 -18.01
N ALA A 128 27.83 15.20 -16.99
CA ALA A 128 27.98 16.58 -16.55
C ALA A 128 28.52 17.49 -17.67
N LYS A 129 29.55 17.05 -18.40
CA LYS A 129 30.09 17.80 -19.55
C LYS A 129 29.07 17.96 -20.68
N GLU A 130 28.30 16.91 -20.98
CA GLU A 130 27.25 16.96 -22.02
C GLU A 130 26.13 17.94 -21.65
N VAL A 131 25.67 17.93 -20.39
CA VAL A 131 24.65 18.86 -19.89
C VAL A 131 25.15 20.30 -19.89
N LEU A 132 26.38 20.54 -19.44
CA LEU A 132 26.96 21.89 -19.42
C LEU A 132 27.16 22.44 -20.83
N LYS A 133 27.51 21.57 -21.80
CA LYS A 133 27.57 21.93 -23.22
C LYS A 133 26.20 22.36 -23.76
N LEU A 134 25.12 21.67 -23.39
CA LEU A 134 23.75 22.06 -23.74
C LEU A 134 23.33 23.39 -23.10
N ALA A 135 23.79 23.66 -21.87
CA ALA A 135 23.52 24.91 -21.18
C ALA A 135 24.38 26.09 -21.68
N GLY A 136 25.41 25.84 -22.51
CA GLY A 136 26.37 26.86 -22.93
C GLY A 136 27.32 27.32 -21.81
N LEU A 137 27.52 26.51 -20.77
CA LEU A 137 28.30 26.88 -19.58
C LEU A 137 29.67 26.20 -19.55
N PRO A 138 30.75 26.92 -19.14
CA PRO A 138 32.08 26.31 -19.01
C PRO A 138 32.11 25.33 -17.82
N PRO A 139 32.68 24.13 -17.96
CA PRO A 139 32.77 23.14 -16.88
C PRO A 139 33.50 23.62 -15.62
N ASP A 140 34.48 24.50 -15.79
CA ASP A 140 35.36 25.00 -14.73
C ASP A 140 34.86 26.28 -14.07
N LYS A 141 33.72 26.81 -14.53
CA LYS A 141 33.08 27.98 -13.91
C LYS A 141 32.68 27.65 -12.48
N ASN A 142 32.84 28.62 -11.58
CA ASN A 142 32.45 28.48 -10.18
C ASN A 142 30.91 28.59 -10.04
N PRO A 143 30.22 27.60 -9.42
CA PRO A 143 28.78 27.63 -9.22
C PRO A 143 28.28 28.92 -8.54
N SER A 144 28.99 29.44 -7.54
CA SER A 144 28.57 30.63 -6.78
C SER A 144 28.61 31.93 -7.59
N LYS A 145 29.17 31.90 -8.82
CA LYS A 145 29.26 33.06 -9.72
C LYS A 145 28.26 32.99 -10.89
N LEU A 146 27.31 32.06 -10.86
CA LEU A 146 26.29 31.97 -11.89
C LEU A 146 25.28 33.12 -11.77
N THR A 147 24.90 33.71 -12.91
CA THR A 147 23.79 34.67 -12.95
C THR A 147 22.44 33.94 -12.97
N LYS A 148 21.34 34.66 -12.72
CA LYS A 148 19.99 34.07 -12.73
C LYS A 148 19.64 33.47 -14.09
N GLU A 149 20.08 34.10 -15.18
CA GLU A 149 19.89 33.64 -16.54
C GLU A 149 20.64 32.34 -16.79
N GLU A 150 21.89 32.26 -16.33
CA GLU A 150 22.71 31.05 -16.47
C GLU A 150 22.16 29.87 -15.64
N ILE A 151 21.62 30.15 -14.45
CA ILE A 151 20.92 29.13 -13.64
C ILE A 151 19.68 28.62 -14.37
N SER A 152 18.92 29.51 -14.99
CA SER A 152 17.77 29.14 -15.82
C SER A 152 18.20 28.27 -17.01
N SER A 153 19.25 28.66 -17.74
CA SER A 153 19.80 27.86 -18.84
C SER A 153 20.26 26.47 -18.39
N LEU A 154 20.93 26.38 -17.23
CA LEU A 154 21.33 25.10 -16.64
C LEU A 154 20.11 24.24 -16.27
N PHE A 155 19.08 24.85 -15.67
CA PHE A 155 17.83 24.17 -15.33
C PHE A 155 17.14 23.60 -16.58
N HIS A 156 17.02 24.38 -17.64
CA HIS A 156 16.45 23.92 -18.91
C HIS A 156 17.27 22.79 -19.52
N ALA A 157 18.61 22.86 -19.47
CA ALA A 157 19.47 21.78 -19.93
C ALA A 157 19.26 20.47 -19.12
N LEU A 158 19.13 20.56 -17.80
CA LEU A 158 18.85 19.40 -16.93
C LEU A 158 17.50 18.76 -17.23
N LYS A 159 16.46 19.53 -17.52
CA LYS A 159 15.13 19.00 -17.89
C LYS A 159 15.12 18.37 -19.28
N THR A 160 15.83 18.99 -20.23
CA THR A 160 15.81 18.59 -21.65
C THR A 160 16.70 17.37 -21.92
N TYR A 161 17.78 17.17 -21.15
CA TYR A 161 18.69 16.05 -21.35
C TYR A 161 18.00 14.71 -21.12
N THR A 162 17.88 13.89 -22.17
CA THR A 162 17.08 12.66 -22.15
C THR A 162 17.85 11.42 -21.67
N LYS A 163 19.18 11.45 -21.68
CA LYS A 163 20.02 10.26 -21.45
C LYS A 163 20.36 10.00 -19.98
N PHE A 164 19.64 10.60 -19.04
CA PHE A 164 19.81 10.25 -17.63
C PHE A 164 19.31 8.83 -17.38
N LEU A 165 20.05 8.08 -16.57
CA LEU A 165 19.57 6.81 -16.03
C LEU A 165 18.44 7.08 -15.04
N PRO A 166 17.48 6.14 -14.88
CA PRO A 166 16.42 6.31 -13.89
C PRO A 166 16.98 6.47 -12.46
N PRO A 167 16.28 7.23 -11.60
CA PRO A 167 16.64 7.38 -10.19
C PRO A 167 16.75 6.02 -9.48
N ASP A 168 17.59 5.98 -8.44
CA ASP A 168 17.77 4.76 -7.67
C ASP A 168 16.53 4.46 -6.81
N PRO A 169 15.90 3.28 -6.96
CA PRO A 169 14.73 2.91 -6.18
C PRO A 169 15.06 2.47 -4.74
N SER A 170 16.31 2.17 -4.41
CA SER A 170 16.75 1.72 -3.07
C SER A 170 16.58 2.77 -1.97
N VAL A 171 16.28 4.00 -2.35
CA VAL A 171 15.91 5.12 -1.46
C VAL A 171 14.54 4.87 -0.81
N LEU A 172 13.68 4.11 -1.49
CA LEU A 172 12.32 3.83 -1.06
C LEU A 172 12.28 2.71 -0.02
N SER A 173 11.24 2.76 0.80
CA SER A 173 10.99 1.80 1.88
C SER A 173 9.59 1.19 1.69
N PRO A 174 9.41 0.29 0.70
CA PRO A 174 8.14 -0.41 0.51
C PRO A 174 7.75 -1.23 1.75
N LEU A 175 6.49 -1.62 1.86
CA LEU A 175 6.05 -2.50 2.94
C LEU A 175 6.44 -3.96 2.65
N GLY A 176 6.37 -4.36 1.38
CA GLY A 176 6.53 -5.75 0.94
C GLY A 176 5.20 -6.49 0.93
N ALA A 177 5.05 -7.44 0.00
CA ALA A 177 3.82 -8.22 -0.16
C ALA A 177 3.44 -9.01 1.10
N ASP A 178 4.41 -9.67 1.74
CA ASP A 178 4.15 -10.54 2.89
C ASP A 178 3.66 -9.77 4.13
N LEU A 179 4.32 -8.64 4.44
CA LEU A 179 3.89 -7.76 5.53
C LEU A 179 2.52 -7.16 5.23
N PHE A 180 2.26 -6.78 3.98
CA PHE A 180 0.96 -6.24 3.61
C PHE A 180 -0.16 -7.27 3.74
N GLU A 181 0.06 -8.52 3.29
CA GLU A 181 -0.90 -9.61 3.50
C GLU A 181 -1.12 -9.92 4.98
N SER A 182 -0.06 -9.91 5.81
CA SER A 182 -0.17 -10.12 7.25
C SER A 182 -1.08 -9.09 7.92
N GLY A 183 -0.88 -7.81 7.62
CA GLY A 183 -1.71 -6.73 8.15
C GLY A 183 -3.17 -6.82 7.72
N ILE A 184 -3.42 -7.14 6.45
CA ILE A 184 -4.79 -7.33 5.94
C ILE A 184 -5.48 -8.54 6.59
N ARG A 185 -4.76 -9.67 6.74
CA ARG A 185 -5.33 -10.88 7.39
C ARG A 185 -5.69 -10.61 8.84
N LYS A 186 -4.83 -9.90 9.55
CA LYS A 186 -5.01 -9.55 10.95
C LYS A 186 -6.25 -8.71 11.18
N GLU A 187 -6.41 -7.62 10.43
CA GLU A 187 -7.44 -6.61 10.68
C GLU A 187 -8.79 -6.95 10.04
N LEU A 188 -8.81 -7.62 8.88
CA LEU A 188 -10.06 -7.84 8.11
C LEU A 188 -10.49 -9.30 8.01
N GLN A 189 -9.65 -10.25 8.43
CA GLN A 189 -9.92 -11.69 8.43
C GLN A 189 -10.62 -12.20 7.15
N PRO A 190 -10.03 -11.96 5.96
CA PRO A 190 -10.61 -12.41 4.70
C PRO A 190 -10.38 -13.90 4.47
N GLU A 191 -11.20 -14.51 3.61
CA GLU A 191 -10.97 -15.89 3.13
C GLU A 191 -9.82 -15.97 2.13
N PHE A 192 -9.63 -14.91 1.35
CA PHE A 192 -8.56 -14.79 0.37
C PHE A 192 -7.90 -13.43 0.49
N VAL A 193 -6.58 -13.40 0.40
CA VAL A 193 -5.80 -12.17 0.23
C VAL A 193 -4.66 -12.44 -0.74
N LYS A 194 -4.39 -11.47 -1.61
CA LYS A 194 -3.18 -11.43 -2.41
C LYS A 194 -2.65 -10.02 -2.48
N ALA A 195 -1.40 -9.84 -2.06
CA ALA A 195 -0.66 -8.59 -2.27
C ALA A 195 0.45 -8.77 -3.30
N VAL A 196 0.76 -7.69 -4.01
CA VAL A 196 1.81 -7.63 -5.04
C VAL A 196 2.54 -6.31 -4.92
N GLN A 197 3.86 -6.38 -4.89
CA GLN A 197 4.74 -5.23 -5.06
C GLN A 197 5.17 -5.15 -6.53
N ARG A 198 4.90 -4.02 -7.17
CA ARG A 198 5.35 -3.76 -8.55
C ARG A 198 6.83 -3.40 -8.58
N PRO A 199 7.53 -3.64 -9.72
CA PRO A 199 8.87 -3.09 -9.91
C PRO A 199 8.83 -1.56 -9.78
N PRO A 200 9.94 -0.94 -9.35
CA PRO A 200 10.02 0.50 -9.26
C PRO A 200 9.87 1.16 -10.63
N SER A 201 9.08 2.22 -10.66
CA SER A 201 8.84 3.07 -11.81
C SER A 201 9.21 4.52 -11.47
N VAL A 202 9.13 5.40 -12.46
CA VAL A 202 9.58 6.79 -12.32
C VAL A 202 8.51 7.71 -12.87
N TYR A 203 8.16 8.74 -12.11
CA TYR A 203 7.29 9.82 -12.56
C TYR A 203 7.96 11.14 -12.21
N GLU A 204 8.00 12.12 -13.12
CA GLU A 204 8.68 13.41 -12.90
C GLU A 204 10.09 13.29 -12.27
N ALA A 205 10.81 12.19 -12.58
CA ALA A 205 12.11 11.84 -12.01
C ALA A 205 12.15 11.56 -10.49
N HIS A 206 11.01 11.30 -9.88
CA HIS A 206 10.88 10.68 -8.58
C HIS A 206 10.65 9.17 -8.75
N PRO A 207 11.48 8.31 -8.11
CA PRO A 207 11.22 6.88 -8.10
C PRO A 207 9.96 6.63 -7.27
N PHE A 208 9.12 5.71 -7.71
CA PHE A 208 7.97 5.24 -6.97
C PHE A 208 7.78 3.73 -7.10
N ILE A 209 7.21 3.11 -6.08
CA ILE A 209 6.77 1.72 -6.07
C ILE A 209 5.29 1.72 -5.73
N VAL A 210 4.53 0.86 -6.42
CA VAL A 210 3.12 0.62 -6.14
C VAL A 210 2.97 -0.77 -5.57
N GLU A 211 2.28 -0.86 -4.45
CA GLU A 211 1.86 -2.11 -3.83
C GLU A 211 0.34 -2.18 -3.90
N THR A 212 -0.17 -3.27 -4.42
CA THR A 212 -1.62 -3.48 -4.55
C THR A 212 -2.01 -4.77 -3.85
N ALA A 213 -3.17 -4.79 -3.21
CA ALA A 213 -3.72 -6.02 -2.68
C ALA A 213 -5.22 -6.13 -2.95
N ILE A 214 -5.72 -7.36 -2.99
CA ILE A 214 -7.16 -7.66 -3.04
C ILE A 214 -7.45 -8.66 -1.93
N ALA A 215 -8.50 -8.37 -1.14
CA ALA A 215 -9.03 -9.27 -0.14
C ALA A 215 -10.48 -9.62 -0.47
N TYR A 216 -10.89 -10.86 -0.21
CA TYR A 216 -12.22 -11.37 -0.54
C TYR A 216 -12.79 -12.27 0.56
N GLY A 217 -14.08 -12.11 0.85
CA GLY A 217 -14.85 -12.97 1.76
C GLY A 217 -14.48 -12.83 3.24
N GLY A 218 -14.85 -13.82 4.05
CA GLY A 218 -14.59 -13.82 5.49
C GLY A 218 -15.48 -12.82 6.23
N GLN A 219 -14.88 -11.92 7.01
CA GLN A 219 -15.63 -10.85 7.70
C GLN A 219 -15.96 -9.65 6.80
N ILE A 220 -15.41 -9.61 5.59
CA ILE A 220 -15.71 -8.58 4.60
C ILE A 220 -17.15 -8.73 4.13
N ARG A 221 -17.93 -7.65 4.19
CA ARG A 221 -19.32 -7.60 3.73
C ARG A 221 -19.43 -6.67 2.53
N ALA A 222 -20.37 -6.95 1.64
CA ALA A 222 -20.73 -6.00 0.58
C ALA A 222 -21.37 -4.75 1.20
N THR A 223 -20.97 -3.58 0.71
CA THR A 223 -21.43 -2.27 1.21
C THR A 223 -22.29 -1.52 0.19
N GLY A 224 -22.44 -2.03 -1.03
CA GLY A 224 -23.09 -1.32 -2.13
C GLY A 224 -22.21 -0.22 -2.75
N GLU A 225 -20.95 -0.14 -2.33
CA GLU A 225 -19.95 0.80 -2.83
C GLU A 225 -18.60 0.08 -2.92
N ILE A 226 -17.71 0.58 -3.77
CA ILE A 226 -16.36 0.04 -3.93
C ILE A 226 -15.55 0.30 -2.65
N GLN A 227 -15.21 -0.77 -1.93
CA GLN A 227 -14.35 -0.69 -0.75
C GLN A 227 -12.88 -0.59 -1.16
N LEU A 228 -12.28 0.58 -0.92
CA LEU A 228 -10.93 0.91 -1.34
C LEU A 228 -10.14 1.55 -0.20
N TYR A 229 -9.06 0.90 0.21
CA TYR A 229 -8.06 1.43 1.13
C TYR A 229 -6.87 1.98 0.37
N ARG A 230 -6.52 3.24 0.62
CA ARG A 230 -5.45 3.95 -0.08
C ARG A 230 -4.39 4.39 0.90
N TYR A 231 -3.14 4.22 0.51
CA TYR A 231 -2.00 4.58 1.31
C TYR A 231 -0.98 5.35 0.47
N ALA A 232 -0.37 6.36 1.07
CA ALA A 232 0.76 7.07 0.52
C ALA A 232 1.88 7.12 1.56
N ASN A 233 3.05 6.54 1.26
CA ASN A 233 4.17 6.45 2.19
C ASN A 233 3.76 5.93 3.58
N ARG A 234 2.97 4.85 3.62
CA ARG A 234 2.37 4.22 4.82
C ARG A 234 1.35 5.06 5.59
N ILE A 235 0.90 6.17 5.01
CA ILE A 235 -0.16 7.02 5.60
C ILE A 235 -1.49 6.68 4.92
N PRO A 236 -2.54 6.32 5.65
CA PRO A 236 -3.86 6.09 5.08
C PRO A 236 -4.51 7.38 4.61
N LEU A 237 -5.20 7.32 3.46
CA LEU A 237 -5.92 8.44 2.85
C LEU A 237 -7.43 8.23 2.98
N LEU A 238 -8.08 9.00 3.86
CA LEU A 238 -9.46 8.74 4.30
C LEU A 238 -10.55 9.51 3.55
N TYR A 239 -10.20 10.63 2.91
CA TYR A 239 -11.15 11.54 2.27
C TYR A 239 -11.06 11.48 0.74
N ASP A 240 -12.11 11.93 0.06
CA ASP A 240 -12.18 12.08 -1.41
C ASP A 240 -11.82 10.82 -2.22
N VAL A 241 -12.29 9.65 -1.76
CA VAL A 241 -12.01 8.34 -2.39
C VAL A 241 -12.42 8.32 -3.87
N SER A 242 -13.55 8.94 -4.21
CA SER A 242 -14.10 8.93 -5.58
C SER A 242 -13.28 9.72 -6.61
N SER A 243 -12.44 10.66 -6.15
CA SER A 243 -11.56 11.48 -7.00
C SER A 243 -10.15 10.91 -7.15
N ASP A 244 -9.84 9.82 -6.44
CA ASP A 244 -8.53 9.19 -6.50
C ASP A 244 -8.32 8.41 -7.80
N VAL A 245 -7.10 8.46 -8.34
CA VAL A 245 -6.69 7.67 -9.50
C VAL A 245 -7.01 6.18 -9.34
N SER A 246 -6.85 5.64 -8.13
CA SER A 246 -7.09 4.23 -7.81
C SER A 246 -8.56 3.85 -7.98
N TYR A 247 -9.47 4.73 -7.57
CA TYR A 247 -10.91 4.52 -7.71
C TYR A 247 -11.34 4.53 -9.17
N HIS A 248 -10.82 5.48 -9.96
CA HIS A 248 -11.06 5.54 -11.40
C HIS A 248 -10.56 4.28 -12.13
N ILE A 249 -9.41 3.73 -11.71
CA ILE A 249 -8.87 2.49 -12.30
C ILE A 249 -9.76 1.30 -11.99
N ILE A 250 -10.20 1.16 -10.73
CA ILE A 250 -11.08 0.05 -10.34
C ILE A 250 -12.38 0.09 -11.14
N LYS A 251 -12.98 1.28 -11.33
CA LYS A 251 -14.17 1.42 -12.18
C LYS A 251 -13.93 1.10 -13.66
N ARG A 252 -12.72 1.33 -14.16
CA ARG A 252 -12.36 1.08 -15.56
C ARG A 252 -12.08 -0.40 -15.86
N ILE A 253 -11.65 -1.18 -14.88
CA ILE A 253 -11.37 -2.61 -15.06
C ILE A 253 -12.68 -3.39 -15.21
N ASP A 254 -12.76 -4.23 -16.25
CA ASP A 254 -13.86 -5.18 -16.39
C ASP A 254 -13.63 -6.40 -15.49
N TRP A 255 -14.30 -6.38 -14.33
CA TRP A 255 -14.21 -7.39 -13.28
C TRP A 255 -14.86 -8.73 -13.64
N SER A 256 -15.74 -8.73 -14.65
CA SER A 256 -16.41 -9.94 -15.17
C SER A 256 -15.37 -10.97 -15.64
N ASN A 257 -14.27 -10.49 -16.23
CA ASN A 257 -13.15 -11.31 -16.69
C ASN A 257 -12.43 -12.07 -15.55
N TYR A 258 -12.57 -11.58 -14.31
CA TYR A 258 -12.01 -12.18 -13.09
C TYR A 258 -13.05 -12.95 -12.28
N GLY A 259 -14.26 -13.10 -12.81
CA GLY A 259 -15.34 -13.84 -12.17
C GLY A 259 -16.11 -13.04 -11.13
N ILE A 260 -15.93 -11.72 -11.04
CA ILE A 260 -16.69 -10.83 -10.16
C ILE A 260 -17.75 -10.11 -10.99
N LYS A 261 -19.00 -10.10 -10.54
CA LYS A 261 -20.09 -9.42 -11.28
C LYS A 261 -20.00 -7.91 -11.13
N SER A 262 -19.95 -7.46 -9.87
CA SER A 262 -19.86 -6.06 -9.49
C SER A 262 -19.00 -5.96 -8.24
N PRO A 263 -17.97 -5.11 -8.22
CA PRO A 263 -17.17 -4.87 -7.00
C PRO A 263 -17.98 -4.27 -5.84
N GLU A 264 -19.14 -3.67 -6.11
CA GLU A 264 -19.99 -3.00 -5.11
C GLU A 264 -20.89 -4.00 -4.35
N ASP A 265 -21.29 -5.07 -5.03
CA ASP A 265 -22.23 -6.08 -4.51
C ASP A 265 -21.53 -7.33 -3.97
N GLU A 266 -20.21 -7.41 -4.10
CA GLU A 266 -19.41 -8.56 -3.64
C GLU A 266 -18.58 -8.21 -2.39
N PRO A 267 -18.26 -9.21 -1.55
CA PRO A 267 -17.43 -9.01 -0.37
C PRO A 267 -15.95 -8.89 -0.77
N ILE A 268 -15.61 -7.82 -1.50
CA ILE A 268 -14.27 -7.55 -2.03
C ILE A 268 -13.77 -6.19 -1.54
N VAL A 269 -12.48 -6.15 -1.22
CA VAL A 269 -11.78 -4.94 -0.81
C VAL A 269 -10.49 -4.80 -1.60
N PHE A 270 -10.23 -3.57 -2.07
CA PHE A 270 -9.03 -3.21 -2.79
C PHE A 270 -8.09 -2.39 -1.92
N PHE A 271 -6.80 -2.62 -2.07
CA PHE A 271 -5.75 -1.86 -1.40
C PHE A 271 -4.77 -1.33 -2.43
N VAL A 272 -4.44 -0.05 -2.33
CA VAL A 272 -3.41 0.59 -3.15
C VAL A 272 -2.50 1.40 -2.24
N HIS A 273 -1.21 1.10 -2.29
CA HIS A 273 -0.18 1.81 -1.56
C HIS A 273 0.87 2.34 -2.54
N ILE A 274 1.08 3.65 -2.54
CA ILE A 274 2.16 4.30 -3.29
C ILE A 274 3.29 4.68 -2.34
N VAL A 275 4.51 4.31 -2.70
CA VAL A 275 5.73 4.69 -1.98
C VAL A 275 6.61 5.50 -2.91
N SER A 276 6.87 6.76 -2.57
CA SER A 276 7.70 7.63 -3.38
C SER A 276 8.33 8.76 -2.56
N THR A 277 9.44 9.30 -3.07
CA THR A 277 10.09 10.50 -2.52
C THR A 277 9.20 11.74 -2.60
N LYS A 278 8.34 11.79 -3.62
CA LYS A 278 7.30 12.80 -3.78
C LYS A 278 6.04 12.03 -4.17
N VAL A 279 4.91 12.29 -3.53
CA VAL A 279 3.63 11.67 -3.94
C VAL A 279 2.85 12.74 -4.70
N PRO A 280 2.28 12.43 -5.88
CA PRO A 280 1.58 13.42 -6.70
C PRO A 280 0.18 13.68 -6.14
N PHE A 281 0.09 14.43 -5.04
CA PHE A 281 -1.19 14.87 -4.50
C PHE A 281 -1.79 15.99 -5.35
N LYS A 282 -3.12 15.95 -5.55
CA LYS A 282 -3.83 17.02 -6.28
C LYS A 282 -4.10 18.24 -5.40
N THR A 283 -4.34 18.01 -4.10
CA THR A 283 -4.69 19.03 -3.10
C THR A 283 -3.58 19.21 -2.07
N VAL A 284 -3.49 20.40 -1.48
CA VAL A 284 -2.54 20.70 -0.37
C VAL A 284 -2.81 19.81 0.85
N GLY A 285 -4.07 19.42 1.09
CA GLY A 285 -4.46 18.50 2.17
C GLY A 285 -3.95 17.06 2.02
N LYS A 286 -3.36 16.70 0.87
CA LYS A 286 -2.82 15.35 0.59
C LYS A 286 -3.86 14.22 0.71
N GLU A 287 -5.11 14.48 0.34
CA GLU A 287 -6.21 13.54 0.54
C GLU A 287 -6.35 12.48 -0.56
N PHE A 288 -5.90 12.79 -1.79
CA PHE A 288 -5.95 11.84 -2.89
C PHE A 288 -4.82 12.03 -3.90
N ILE A 289 -4.53 10.93 -4.59
CA ILE A 289 -3.46 10.82 -5.58
C ILE A 289 -4.00 11.30 -6.93
N ALA A 290 -3.26 12.20 -7.58
CA ALA A 290 -3.58 12.74 -8.88
C ALA A 290 -3.47 11.66 -9.98
N ASN A 291 -4.25 11.85 -11.05
CA ASN A 291 -4.24 10.95 -12.21
C ASN A 291 -2.99 11.18 -13.09
N VAL A 292 -1.86 10.63 -12.65
CA VAL A 292 -0.60 10.57 -13.39
C VAL A 292 -0.56 9.28 -14.21
N PRO A 293 -0.36 9.32 -15.54
CA PRO A 293 -0.44 8.12 -16.40
C PRO A 293 0.49 6.97 -15.99
N GLU A 294 1.71 7.28 -15.55
CA GLU A 294 2.71 6.31 -15.10
C GLU A 294 2.24 5.58 -13.82
N VAL A 295 1.73 6.35 -12.85
CA VAL A 295 1.17 5.81 -11.60
C VAL A 295 -0.08 4.99 -11.89
N ALA A 296 -0.96 5.50 -12.74
CA ALA A 296 -2.21 4.82 -13.09
C ALA A 296 -1.96 3.47 -13.76
N ARG A 297 -0.98 3.41 -14.66
CA ARG A 297 -0.57 2.17 -15.33
C ARG A 297 -0.08 1.12 -14.34
N GLU A 298 0.78 1.49 -13.39
CA GLU A 298 1.31 0.53 -12.41
C GLU A 298 0.25 0.04 -11.42
N ILE A 299 -0.67 0.91 -11.00
CA ILE A 299 -1.83 0.50 -10.18
C ILE A 299 -2.71 -0.49 -10.96
N GLU A 300 -3.04 -0.19 -12.22
CA GLU A 300 -3.86 -1.06 -13.08
C GLU A 300 -3.20 -2.43 -13.25
N LEU A 301 -1.90 -2.48 -13.52
CA LEU A 301 -1.14 -3.73 -13.67
C LEU A 301 -1.07 -4.52 -12.36
N GLY A 302 -0.87 -3.85 -11.22
CA GLY A 302 -0.86 -4.49 -9.90
C GLY A 302 -2.19 -5.16 -9.56
N LEU A 303 -3.29 -4.41 -9.69
CA LEU A 303 -4.64 -4.92 -9.45
C LEU A 303 -4.97 -6.11 -10.35
N ARG A 304 -4.57 -6.07 -11.63
CA ARG A 304 -4.77 -7.20 -12.56
C ARG A 304 -3.99 -8.46 -12.19
N ILE A 305 -2.84 -8.34 -11.53
CA ILE A 305 -2.12 -9.51 -11.02
C ILE A 305 -2.93 -10.14 -9.87
N CYS A 306 -3.33 -9.35 -8.88
CA CYS A 306 -4.13 -9.84 -7.76
C CYS A 306 -5.48 -10.43 -8.22
N ALA A 307 -6.12 -9.81 -9.22
CA ALA A 307 -7.40 -10.26 -9.75
C ALA A 307 -7.32 -11.62 -10.48
N ARG A 308 -6.18 -11.94 -11.10
CA ARG A 308 -5.95 -13.27 -11.71
C ARG A 308 -5.90 -14.37 -10.67
N ASP A 309 -5.21 -14.13 -9.55
CA ASP A 309 -5.14 -15.09 -8.46
C ASP A 309 -6.50 -15.25 -7.76
N LEU A 310 -7.23 -14.14 -7.60
CA LEU A 310 -8.59 -14.17 -7.07
C LEU A 310 -9.53 -15.00 -7.96
N ARG A 311 -9.43 -14.87 -9.29
CA ARG A 311 -10.23 -15.69 -10.22
C ARG A 311 -10.00 -17.18 -10.00
N LEU A 312 -8.75 -17.60 -9.80
CA LEU A 312 -8.42 -19.00 -9.52
C LEU A 312 -9.05 -19.47 -8.20
N PHE A 313 -8.98 -18.64 -7.16
CA PHE A 313 -9.63 -18.91 -5.88
C PHE A 313 -11.16 -19.04 -6.02
N LEU A 314 -11.82 -18.08 -6.68
CA LEU A 314 -13.27 -18.10 -6.90
C LEU A 314 -13.72 -19.30 -7.72
N SER A 315 -12.94 -19.69 -8.73
CA SER A 315 -13.22 -20.88 -9.53
C SER A 315 -13.20 -22.16 -8.68
N ARG A 316 -12.17 -22.32 -7.82
CA ARG A 316 -12.08 -23.45 -6.88
C ARG A 316 -13.22 -23.44 -5.88
N LYS A 317 -13.58 -22.27 -5.33
CA LYS A 317 -14.68 -22.11 -4.38
C LYS A 317 -16.02 -22.51 -5.00
N ARG A 318 -16.35 -21.99 -6.19
CA ARG A 318 -17.57 -22.33 -6.93
C ARG A 318 -17.65 -23.81 -7.27
N ARG A 319 -16.53 -24.42 -7.68
CA ARG A 319 -16.45 -25.85 -7.96
C ARG A 319 -16.76 -26.67 -6.69
N LYS A 320 -16.15 -26.30 -5.56
CA LYS A 320 -16.40 -26.95 -4.26
C LYS A 320 -17.85 -26.84 -3.82
N GLU A 321 -18.46 -25.66 -3.96
CA GLU A 321 -19.88 -25.45 -3.65
C GLU A 321 -20.81 -26.26 -4.55
N LEU A 322 -20.51 -26.32 -5.86
CA LEU A 322 -21.29 -27.09 -6.82
C LEU A 322 -21.21 -28.60 -6.52
N LEU A 323 -20.03 -29.12 -6.20
CA LEU A 323 -19.85 -30.51 -5.79
C LEU A 323 -20.61 -30.82 -4.49
N LYS A 324 -20.59 -29.91 -3.51
CA LYS A 324 -21.34 -30.06 -2.26
C LYS A 324 -22.85 -30.10 -2.51
N LYS A 325 -23.40 -29.16 -3.28
CA LYS A 325 -24.82 -29.14 -3.66
C LYS A 325 -25.22 -30.39 -4.42
N ARG A 326 -24.38 -30.83 -5.35
CA ARG A 326 -24.58 -32.08 -6.11
C ARG A 326 -24.67 -33.27 -5.16
N TYR A 327 -23.75 -33.38 -4.21
CA TYR A 327 -23.76 -34.45 -3.20
C TYR A 327 -25.02 -34.43 -2.33
N GLU A 328 -25.41 -33.26 -1.81
CA GLU A 328 -26.61 -33.10 -0.98
C GLU A 328 -27.87 -33.50 -1.75
N LEU A 329 -27.98 -33.09 -3.01
CA LEU A 329 -29.07 -33.45 -3.90
C LEU A 329 -29.14 -34.97 -4.14
N PHE A 330 -28.03 -35.61 -4.51
CA PHE A 330 -27.98 -37.06 -4.71
C PHE A 330 -28.29 -37.82 -3.43
N LYS A 331 -27.84 -37.33 -2.27
CA LYS A 331 -28.18 -37.91 -0.97
C LYS A 331 -29.69 -37.93 -0.73
N MET A 332 -30.38 -36.82 -0.99
CA MET A 332 -31.84 -36.77 -0.85
C MET A 332 -32.53 -37.73 -1.82
N TYR A 333 -32.14 -37.74 -3.09
CA TYR A 333 -32.73 -38.66 -4.08
C TYR A 333 -32.51 -40.12 -3.71
N TYR A 334 -31.30 -40.51 -3.32
CA TYR A 334 -31.04 -41.90 -2.94
C TYR A 334 -31.79 -42.32 -1.68
N GLN A 335 -32.01 -41.41 -0.72
CA GLN A 335 -32.84 -41.69 0.45
C GLN A 335 -34.30 -41.98 0.04
N ILE A 336 -34.90 -41.13 -0.79
CA ILE A 336 -36.28 -41.32 -1.28
C ILE A 336 -36.41 -42.61 -2.11
N ILE A 337 -35.43 -42.90 -2.98
CA ILE A 337 -35.44 -44.13 -3.79
C ILE A 337 -35.34 -45.36 -2.88
N ALA A 338 -34.52 -45.31 -1.83
CA ALA A 338 -34.40 -46.43 -0.91
C ALA A 338 -35.66 -46.64 -0.06
N GLU A 339 -36.32 -45.56 0.38
CA GLU A 339 -37.60 -45.63 1.10
C GLU A 339 -38.70 -46.25 0.23
N THR A 340 -38.83 -45.81 -1.02
CA THR A 340 -39.83 -46.37 -1.96
C THR A 340 -39.54 -47.83 -2.33
N LEU A 341 -38.26 -48.21 -2.48
CA LEU A 341 -37.88 -49.61 -2.71
C LEU A 341 -38.12 -50.48 -1.46
N GLU A 342 -37.89 -49.95 -0.27
CA GLU A 342 -38.19 -50.62 1.00
C GLU A 342 -39.70 -50.86 1.16
N GLU A 343 -40.55 -49.88 0.81
CA GLU A 343 -42.01 -50.03 0.80
C GLU A 343 -42.49 -51.09 -0.21
N LEU A 344 -41.86 -51.17 -1.40
CA LEU A 344 -42.29 -52.07 -2.47
C LEU A 344 -41.75 -53.50 -2.32
N LEU A 345 -40.51 -53.66 -1.85
CA LEU A 345 -39.78 -54.93 -1.84
C LEU A 345 -39.55 -55.47 -0.42
N GLY A 346 -39.78 -54.67 0.62
CA GLY A 346 -39.55 -55.05 2.02
C GLY A 346 -38.07 -55.04 2.46
N GLU A 347 -37.14 -54.75 1.55
CA GLU A 347 -35.70 -54.66 1.83
C GLU A 347 -35.14 -53.31 1.40
N ARG A 348 -34.41 -52.66 2.31
CA ARG A 348 -33.76 -51.38 2.03
C ARG A 348 -32.42 -51.61 1.31
N PRO A 349 -32.24 -51.09 0.09
CA PRO A 349 -30.97 -51.19 -0.60
C PRO A 349 -29.87 -50.38 0.12
N PRO A 350 -28.60 -50.82 0.12
CA PRO A 350 -27.51 -50.17 0.84
C PRO A 350 -27.07 -48.87 0.15
N VAL A 351 -27.75 -47.77 0.47
CA VAL A 351 -27.48 -46.41 -0.04
C VAL A 351 -26.09 -45.90 0.34
N GLU A 352 -25.57 -46.35 1.48
CA GLU A 352 -24.29 -45.91 2.05
C GLU A 352 -23.11 -46.20 1.12
N ASN A 353 -23.14 -47.32 0.40
CA ASN A 353 -22.09 -47.70 -0.55
C ASN A 353 -22.06 -46.77 -1.78
N LEU A 354 -23.22 -46.32 -2.24
CA LEU A 354 -23.33 -45.37 -3.37
C LEU A 354 -22.90 -43.97 -2.95
N LEU A 355 -23.28 -43.55 -1.74
CA LEU A 355 -22.83 -42.29 -1.15
C LEU A 355 -21.32 -42.29 -0.88
N HIS A 356 -20.75 -43.43 -0.48
CA HIS A 356 -19.31 -43.57 -0.29
C HIS A 356 -18.55 -43.46 -1.61
N LYS A 357 -19.03 -44.08 -2.70
CA LYS A 357 -18.45 -43.90 -4.05
C LYS A 357 -18.51 -42.45 -4.53
N LEU A 358 -19.65 -41.76 -4.34
CA LEU A 358 -19.73 -40.32 -4.64
C LEU A 358 -18.80 -39.48 -3.78
N LYS A 359 -18.62 -39.83 -2.50
CA LYS A 359 -17.66 -39.13 -1.62
C LYS A 359 -16.23 -39.31 -2.08
N VAL A 360 -15.85 -40.48 -2.60
CA VAL A 360 -14.49 -40.73 -3.13
C VAL A 360 -14.25 -39.90 -4.39
N ASP A 361 -15.20 -39.86 -5.32
CA ASP A 361 -15.13 -39.01 -6.53
C ASP A 361 -15.08 -37.50 -6.21
N ILE A 362 -15.67 -37.09 -5.09
CA ILE A 362 -15.64 -35.70 -4.59
C ILE A 362 -14.39 -35.45 -3.72
N GLY A 363 -13.84 -36.50 -3.12
CA GLY A 363 -12.81 -36.49 -2.07
C GLY A 363 -11.37 -36.42 -2.58
N GLU A 364 -11.11 -36.78 -3.84
CA GLU A 364 -9.75 -36.67 -4.42
C GLU A 364 -9.30 -35.21 -4.66
N GLU A 365 -10.21 -34.23 -4.65
CA GLU A 365 -9.87 -32.79 -4.66
C GLU A 365 -10.01 -32.09 -3.29
N TYR A 366 -10.24 -32.87 -2.22
CA TYR A 366 -10.40 -32.37 -0.83
C TYR A 366 -9.13 -32.50 0.04
N GLY A 367 -8.00 -32.95 -0.53
CA GLY A 367 -6.76 -33.22 0.19
C GLY A 367 -6.03 -31.97 0.70
N GLY A 368 -6.39 -31.52 1.89
CA GLY A 368 -5.58 -30.65 2.74
C GLY A 368 -5.48 -31.27 4.14
N ASP A 369 -4.34 -31.90 4.39
CA ASP A 369 -3.70 -32.17 5.67
C ASP A 369 -4.56 -32.68 6.84
N ASN A 370 -4.63 -34.02 6.98
CA ASN A 370 -4.74 -34.66 8.29
C ASN A 370 -4.24 -36.10 8.20
N ARG A 371 -2.91 -36.25 8.06
CA ARG A 371 -2.21 -37.48 8.48
C ARG A 371 -1.44 -37.16 9.74
N GLY A 372 -2.13 -37.18 10.87
CA GLY A 372 -1.57 -36.97 12.19
C GLY A 372 -2.13 -37.98 13.18
N LYS A 373 -1.42 -39.10 13.31
CA LYS A 373 -1.29 -39.96 14.49
C LYS A 373 -2.57 -40.40 15.21
N GLU A 374 -2.95 -41.66 14.99
CA GLU A 374 -3.28 -42.56 16.12
C GLU A 374 -2.51 -43.87 15.90
N GLU A 375 -1.38 -43.97 16.61
CA GLU A 375 -0.64 -45.21 16.83
C GLU A 375 -1.32 -45.98 17.98
N SER A 376 -1.58 -47.27 17.71
CA SER A 376 -1.51 -48.42 18.62
C SER A 376 -2.20 -48.36 19.99
N SER A 377 -3.20 -49.23 20.17
CA SER A 377 -3.33 -50.08 21.35
C SER A 377 -3.53 -51.52 20.90
#